data_AF-A0A7S3LNZ2-F1
#
_entry.id   AF-A0A7S3LNZ2-F1
#
_cell.length_a   1.000
_cell.length_b   1.000
_cell.length_c   1.000
_cell.angle_alpha   90.00
_cell.angle_beta   90.00
_cell.angle_gamma   90.00
#
_symmetry.space_group_name_H-M   'P 1'
#
loop_
_entity.id
_entity.type
_entity.pdbx_description
1 polymer ?
#
loop_
_entity_poly.entity_id
_entity_poly.type
_entity_poly.pdbx_seq_one_letter_code
_entity_poly.pdbx_strand_id
1 'polypeptide(L)'
;KPTGLRRKYPHYMANQYVSRQLEESEPYPKDILTYPFVHGLVGNTERNSGLFSIDSKRSIRSTVVNQVAQGFVFYSGMQILPDTPEQYFYKLELFEFIASLPSSWDDSKIIDAEIG
;
A
#
# COMPACT_ATOMS: atom_id res chain seq x y z
N LYS A 1 9.25 -14.05 2.03
CA LYS A 1 8.74 -13.16 3.11
C LYS A 1 9.92 -12.46 3.80
N PRO A 2 9.77 -11.21 4.26
CA PRO A 2 10.80 -10.51 5.02
C PRO A 2 11.14 -11.25 6.31
N THR A 3 12.40 -11.14 6.74
CA THR A 3 12.93 -11.78 7.96
C THR A 3 13.82 -10.82 8.76
N GLY A 4 13.70 -9.52 8.51
CA GLY A 4 14.55 -8.49 9.12
C GLY A 4 15.91 -8.27 8.42
N LEU A 5 16.18 -8.94 7.30
CA LEU A 5 17.43 -8.77 6.53
C LEU A 5 17.73 -7.32 6.15
N ARG A 6 16.72 -6.45 6.03
CA ARG A 6 16.88 -5.00 5.81
C ARG A 6 17.79 -4.32 6.83
N ARG A 7 17.86 -4.84 8.08
CA ARG A 7 18.78 -4.33 9.11
C ARG A 7 20.25 -4.55 8.75
N LYS A 8 20.57 -5.70 8.13
CA LYS A 8 21.93 -6.05 7.70
C LYS A 8 22.25 -5.49 6.31
N TYR A 9 21.27 -5.51 5.42
CA TYR A 9 21.39 -5.11 4.02
C TYR A 9 20.36 -4.03 3.71
N PRO A 10 20.66 -2.74 3.98
CA PRO A 10 19.68 -1.66 3.87
C PRO A 10 19.20 -1.40 2.43
N HIS A 11 19.92 -1.89 1.42
CA HIS A 11 19.46 -1.85 0.03
C HIS A 11 18.26 -2.79 -0.26
N TYR A 12 17.91 -3.70 0.66
CA TYR A 12 16.66 -4.46 0.62
C TYR A 12 15.48 -3.59 1.12
N MET A 13 15.10 -2.60 0.33
CA MET A 13 14.21 -1.50 0.73
C MET A 13 12.70 -1.80 0.64
N ALA A 14 12.30 -2.76 -0.19
CA ALA A 14 10.90 -3.10 -0.41
C ALA A 14 10.75 -4.61 -0.63
N ASN A 15 9.63 -5.16 -0.18
CA ASN A 15 9.32 -6.58 -0.36
C ASN A 15 7.89 -6.74 -0.85
N GLN A 16 7.76 -7.64 -1.81
CA GLN A 16 6.50 -8.08 -2.36
C GLN A 16 6.26 -9.53 -1.94
N TYR A 17 5.24 -9.77 -1.11
CA TYR A 17 4.91 -11.12 -0.62
C TYR A 17 3.44 -11.24 -0.16
N VAL A 18 2.61 -10.30 -0.58
CA VAL A 18 1.15 -10.30 -0.43
C VAL A 18 0.53 -10.11 -1.80
N SER A 19 -0.75 -10.46 -1.95
CA SER A 19 -1.47 -10.23 -3.21
C SER A 19 -1.42 -8.76 -3.62
N ARG A 20 -1.19 -8.50 -4.92
CA ARG A 20 -1.11 -7.14 -5.52
C ARG A 20 -2.48 -6.63 -5.96
N GLN A 21 -2.56 -5.31 -6.09
CA GLN A 21 -3.74 -4.66 -6.65
C GLN A 21 -4.03 -5.01 -8.13
N LEU A 22 -3.02 -5.46 -8.89
CA LEU A 22 -3.14 -5.84 -10.31
C LEU A 22 -3.04 -7.34 -10.58
N GLU A 23 -3.01 -8.17 -9.52
CA GLU A 23 -3.04 -9.63 -9.69
C GLU A 23 -4.47 -10.14 -9.95
N GLU A 24 -4.59 -11.29 -10.60
CA GLU A 24 -5.90 -11.88 -10.94
C GLU A 24 -6.73 -12.26 -9.71
N SER A 25 -6.08 -12.55 -8.58
CA SER A 25 -6.73 -12.86 -7.31
C SER A 25 -6.76 -11.62 -6.42
N GLU A 26 -7.78 -10.80 -6.61
CA GLU A 26 -8.00 -9.62 -5.78
C GLU A 26 -8.45 -10.01 -4.36
N PRO A 27 -7.77 -9.50 -3.31
CA PRO A 27 -8.13 -9.81 -1.94
C PRO A 27 -9.49 -9.22 -1.58
N TYR A 28 -10.21 -9.87 -0.67
CA TYR A 28 -11.38 -9.25 -0.06
C TYR A 28 -10.95 -8.08 0.84
N PRO A 29 -11.81 -7.06 1.05
CA PRO A 29 -11.49 -5.95 1.93
C PRO A 29 -10.98 -6.38 3.32
N LYS A 30 -11.58 -7.42 3.91
CA LYS A 30 -11.15 -8.01 5.20
C LYS A 30 -9.73 -8.58 5.19
N ASP A 31 -9.27 -9.07 4.04
CA ASP A 31 -7.92 -9.64 3.92
C ASP A 31 -6.89 -8.50 4.00
N ILE A 32 -7.20 -7.36 3.38
CA ILE A 32 -6.37 -6.15 3.44
C ILE A 32 -6.26 -5.65 4.89
N LEU A 33 -7.35 -5.66 5.65
CA LEU A 33 -7.35 -5.28 7.08
C LEU A 33 -6.59 -6.28 7.96
N THR A 34 -6.48 -7.53 7.54
CA THR A 34 -5.68 -8.56 8.23
C THR A 34 -4.18 -8.39 7.99
N TYR A 35 -3.78 -7.87 6.82
CA TYR A 35 -2.36 -7.82 6.43
C TYR A 35 -1.44 -7.06 7.38
N PRO A 36 -1.79 -5.89 7.95
CA PRO A 36 -0.95 -5.22 8.95
C PRO A 36 -0.61 -6.11 10.15
N PHE A 37 -1.54 -6.96 10.59
CA PHE A 37 -1.39 -7.85 11.74
C PHE A 37 -0.63 -9.14 11.46
N VAL A 38 -0.46 -9.52 10.19
CA VAL A 38 0.20 -10.78 9.81
C VAL A 38 1.44 -10.52 8.98
N HIS A 39 1.28 -9.83 7.85
CA HIS A 39 2.36 -9.49 6.94
C HIS A 39 3.16 -8.29 7.43
N GLY A 40 2.51 -7.28 8.02
CA GLY A 40 3.19 -6.11 8.59
C GLY A 40 4.16 -6.47 9.73
N LEU A 41 3.89 -7.55 10.48
CA LEU A 41 4.77 -8.02 11.56
C LEU A 41 6.16 -8.46 11.09
N VAL A 42 6.25 -9.02 9.88
CA VAL A 42 7.53 -9.58 9.41
C VAL A 42 8.41 -8.53 8.72
N GLY A 43 7.81 -7.43 8.24
CA GLY A 43 8.54 -6.33 7.63
C GLY A 43 7.69 -5.44 6.73
N ASN A 44 8.41 -4.61 5.97
CA ASN A 44 7.84 -3.73 4.95
C ASN A 44 7.10 -4.53 3.87
N THR A 45 5.99 -4.00 3.39
CA THR A 45 5.15 -4.63 2.36
C THR A 45 4.81 -3.61 1.27
N GLU A 46 5.23 -3.87 0.04
CA GLU A 46 4.84 -3.08 -1.12
C GLU A 46 3.67 -3.76 -1.85
N ARG A 47 2.53 -3.07 -1.94
CA ARG A 47 1.28 -3.61 -2.51
C ARG A 47 0.94 -3.08 -3.89
N ASN A 48 1.69 -2.10 -4.41
CA ASN A 48 1.27 -1.29 -5.55
C ASN A 48 -0.11 -0.69 -5.34
N SER A 49 -0.32 -0.02 -4.20
CA SER A 49 -1.56 0.70 -3.92
C SER A 49 -1.64 1.99 -4.73
N GLY A 50 -2.75 2.72 -4.62
CA GLY A 50 -2.92 3.99 -5.32
C GLY A 50 -3.42 3.82 -6.76
N LEU A 51 -4.32 2.87 -6.99
CA LEU A 51 -5.08 2.80 -8.24
C LEU A 51 -6.22 3.83 -8.20
N PHE A 52 -6.28 4.72 -9.20
CA PHE A 52 -7.25 5.82 -9.28
C PHE A 52 -8.36 5.50 -10.29
N SER A 53 -8.07 4.62 -11.24
CA SER A 53 -8.95 4.10 -12.28
C SER A 53 -9.90 3.01 -11.81
N ILE A 54 -10.15 2.88 -10.50
CA ILE A 54 -11.03 1.83 -9.93
C ILE A 54 -12.42 1.88 -10.56
N ASP A 55 -12.93 3.08 -10.83
CA ASP A 55 -14.26 3.27 -11.40
C ASP A 55 -14.36 2.82 -12.86
N SER A 56 -13.23 2.68 -13.57
CA SER A 56 -13.18 2.41 -15.01
C SER A 56 -12.61 1.03 -15.38
N LYS A 57 -11.90 0.35 -14.48
CA LYS A 57 -11.27 -0.94 -14.74
C LYS A 57 -11.56 -1.95 -13.62
N ARG A 58 -12.33 -2.99 -13.97
CA ARG A 58 -12.56 -4.24 -13.23
C ARG A 58 -13.13 -4.06 -11.81
N SER A 59 -13.73 -5.13 -11.31
CA SER A 59 -14.47 -5.23 -10.04
C SER A 59 -13.59 -5.14 -8.79
N ILE A 60 -12.70 -4.14 -8.74
CA ILE A 60 -11.85 -3.90 -7.58
C ILE A 60 -12.72 -3.55 -6.38
N ARG A 61 -12.63 -4.38 -5.35
CA ARG A 61 -13.36 -4.21 -4.08
C ARG A 61 -12.68 -3.18 -3.19
N SER A 62 -12.54 -1.97 -3.67
CA SER A 62 -11.89 -0.87 -2.98
C SER A 62 -12.47 0.47 -3.45
N THR A 63 -12.07 1.56 -2.80
CA THR A 63 -12.35 2.93 -3.22
C THR A 63 -11.02 3.63 -3.46
N VAL A 64 -11.00 4.72 -4.22
CA VAL A 64 -9.75 5.45 -4.45
C VAL A 64 -9.15 5.96 -3.14
N VAL A 65 -9.99 6.41 -2.21
CA VAL A 65 -9.55 6.81 -0.87
C VAL A 65 -8.93 5.64 -0.10
N ASN A 66 -9.51 4.43 -0.19
CA ASN A 66 -8.91 3.25 0.42
C ASN A 66 -7.55 2.91 -0.23
N GLN A 67 -7.41 3.04 -1.55
CA GLN A 67 -6.12 2.83 -2.24
C GLN A 67 -5.06 3.86 -1.81
N VAL A 68 -5.46 5.11 -1.63
CA VAL A 68 -4.59 6.17 -1.11
C VAL A 68 -4.16 5.87 0.33
N ALA A 69 -5.11 5.47 1.18
CA ALA A 69 -4.85 5.10 2.57
C ALA A 69 -3.92 3.89 2.69
N GLN A 70 -4.03 2.91 1.78
CA GLN A 70 -3.10 1.77 1.73
C GLN A 70 -1.65 2.21 1.47
N GLY A 71 -1.43 3.25 0.67
CA GLY A 71 -0.10 3.85 0.48
C GLY A 71 0.47 4.45 1.77
N PHE A 72 -0.37 4.87 2.71
CA PHE A 72 0.08 5.35 4.02
C PHE A 72 0.25 4.21 5.04
N VAL A 73 -0.70 3.28 5.11
CA VAL A 73 -0.75 2.21 6.12
C VAL A 73 0.30 1.12 5.87
N PHE A 74 0.53 0.73 4.61
CA PHE A 74 1.54 -0.28 4.28
C PHE A 74 2.91 0.37 4.13
N TYR A 75 3.71 0.28 5.18
CA TYR A 75 5.07 0.79 5.14
C TYR A 75 5.94 0.04 4.12
N SER A 76 6.54 0.79 3.21
CA SER A 76 7.56 0.35 2.25
C SER A 76 8.61 1.45 2.10
N GLY A 77 9.89 1.09 1.94
CA GLY A 77 10.94 2.07 1.66
C GLY A 77 10.91 2.59 0.22
N MET A 78 10.06 2.00 -0.64
CA MET A 78 9.80 2.44 -2.01
C MET A 78 8.36 2.08 -2.35
N GLN A 79 7.55 3.09 -2.69
CA GLN A 79 6.14 2.91 -3.07
C GLN A 79 5.97 2.93 -4.58
N ILE A 80 5.08 2.08 -5.08
CA ILE A 80 4.75 2.01 -6.50
C ILE A 80 3.32 2.50 -6.69
N LEU A 81 3.15 3.51 -7.53
CA LEU A 81 1.87 3.99 -8.03
C LEU A 81 1.59 3.32 -9.38
N PRO A 82 0.62 2.40 -9.48
CA PRO A 82 0.48 1.50 -10.63
C PRO A 82 -0.32 2.07 -11.80
N ASP A 83 -0.95 3.23 -11.64
CA ASP A 83 -1.86 3.80 -12.61
C ASP A 83 -1.15 4.70 -13.63
N THR A 84 -1.86 5.09 -14.68
CA THR A 84 -1.31 6.06 -15.63
C THR A 84 -1.35 7.48 -15.04
N PRO A 85 -0.40 8.37 -15.42
CA PRO A 85 -0.39 9.77 -14.96
C PRO A 85 -1.75 10.49 -15.10
N GLU A 86 -2.48 10.21 -16.17
CA GLU A 86 -3.79 10.80 -16.46
C GLU A 86 -4.81 10.49 -15.38
N GLN A 87 -4.77 9.29 -14.79
CA GLN A 87 -5.71 8.89 -13.74
C GLN A 87 -5.48 9.67 -12.44
N TYR A 88 -4.22 10.03 -12.15
CA TYR A 88 -3.89 10.87 -11.01
C TYR A 88 -4.38 12.30 -11.18
N PHE A 89 -4.32 12.85 -12.39
CA PHE A 89 -4.81 14.21 -12.67
C PHE A 89 -6.32 14.36 -12.49
N TYR A 90 -7.12 13.32 -12.70
CA TYR A 90 -8.57 13.37 -12.45
C TYR A 90 -8.95 13.52 -10.96
N LYS A 91 -8.05 13.16 -10.04
CA LYS A 91 -8.27 13.25 -8.59
C LYS A 91 -7.05 13.88 -7.91
N LEU A 92 -6.67 15.07 -8.37
CA LEU A 92 -5.41 15.73 -8.01
C LEU A 92 -5.22 15.89 -6.49
N GLU A 93 -6.25 16.24 -5.74
CA GLU A 93 -6.16 16.39 -4.27
C GLU A 93 -5.66 15.12 -3.57
N LEU A 94 -6.12 13.95 -4.02
CA LEU A 94 -5.68 12.66 -3.48
C LEU A 94 -4.25 12.32 -3.91
N PHE A 95 -3.87 12.71 -5.13
CA PHE A 95 -2.51 12.51 -5.61
C PHE A 95 -1.52 13.41 -4.86
N GLU A 96 -1.86 14.68 -4.64
CA GLU A 96 -1.06 15.62 -3.86
C GLU A 96 -0.89 15.15 -2.41
N PHE A 97 -1.92 14.54 -1.81
CA PHE A 97 -1.78 13.92 -0.49
C PHE A 97 -0.69 12.83 -0.49
N ILE A 98 -0.73 11.86 -1.42
CA ILE A 98 0.30 10.81 -1.49
C ILE A 98 1.67 11.41 -1.77
N ALA A 99 1.76 12.37 -2.70
CA ALA A 99 3.01 13.03 -3.06
C ALA A 99 3.62 13.82 -1.89
N SER A 100 2.80 14.28 -0.94
CA SER A 100 3.26 14.97 0.26
C SER A 100 3.82 14.04 1.35
N LEU A 101 3.60 12.72 1.25
CA LEU A 101 4.08 11.77 2.24
C LEU A 101 5.59 11.55 2.15
N PRO A 102 6.29 11.44 3.30
CA PRO A 102 7.69 11.06 3.29
C PRO A 102 7.86 9.57 2.94
N SER A 103 9.02 9.21 2.42
CA SER A 103 9.39 7.81 2.14
C SER A 103 9.82 7.02 3.40
N SER A 104 9.98 7.70 4.54
CA SER A 104 10.39 7.11 5.81
C SER A 104 9.81 7.88 6.99
N TRP A 105 9.72 7.22 8.14
CA TRP A 105 9.16 7.75 9.38
C TRP A 105 10.15 7.59 10.52
N ASP A 106 10.28 8.62 11.36
CA ASP A 106 11.09 8.55 12.59
C ASP A 106 10.38 7.76 13.69
N ASP A 107 9.05 7.91 13.79
CA ASP A 107 8.19 7.21 14.74
C ASP A 107 6.86 6.81 14.07
N SER A 108 6.21 5.78 14.59
CA SER A 108 4.93 5.28 14.07
C SER A 108 4.06 4.81 15.23
N LYS A 109 2.84 5.35 15.32
CA LYS A 109 1.88 5.03 16.37
C LYS A 109 0.60 4.48 15.77
N ILE A 110 0.17 3.32 16.27
CA ILE A 110 -1.15 2.76 15.98
C ILE A 110 -2.16 3.49 16.84
N ILE A 111 -3.10 4.21 16.22
CA ILE A 111 -4.12 5.00 16.91
C ILE A 111 -5.30 4.13 17.32
N ASP A 112 -5.76 3.29 16.39
CA ASP A 112 -6.81 2.29 16.59
C ASP A 112 -6.61 1.18 15.56
N ALA A 113 -6.92 -0.06 15.93
CA ALA A 113 -6.74 -1.22 15.04
C ALA A 113 -7.56 -2.44 15.51
N GLU A 114 -8.32 -3.02 14.59
CA GLU A 114 -9.01 -4.31 14.75
C GLU A 114 -8.67 -5.22 13.57
N ILE A 115 -8.52 -6.52 13.84
CA ILE A 115 -8.21 -7.51 12.81
C ILE A 115 -9.48 -7.94 12.07
N GLY A 116 -9.50 -7.79 10.74
CA GLY A 116 -10.52 -8.36 9.86
C GLY A 116 -11.61 -7.38 9.44
#